data_AF-A0A3D2W4Q8-F1
#
_entry.id   AF-A0A3D2W4Q8-F1
#
_cell.length_a   1.000
_cell.length_b   1.000
_cell.length_c   1.000
_cell.angle_alpha   90.00
_cell.angle_beta   90.00
_cell.angle_gamma   90.00
#
_symmetry.space_group_name_H-M   'P 1'
#
loop_
_entity.id
_entity.type
_entity.pdbx_description
1 polymer ?
#
loop_
_entity_poly.entity_id
_entity_poly.type
_entity_poly.pdbx_seq_one_letter_code
_entity_poly.pdbx_strand_id
1 'polypeptide(L)'
;MKKTIRELIVVEGRHDTQRLQRFFDCDTVETSGTGITEETLQMIQAAQKTRGVIIFTDPDSPGNRIRHLINQTVPGCKNAYVQKEDARTEKKVGVEHAEKAI
;
A
#
# COMPACT_ATOMS: atom_id res chain seq x y z
N MET A 1 19.27 1.96 -11.81
CA MET A 1 19.09 1.31 -10.49
C MET A 1 17.70 1.65 -9.98
N LYS A 2 16.97 0.68 -9.43
CA LYS A 2 15.67 0.96 -8.79
C LYS A 2 15.90 1.71 -7.48
N LYS A 3 15.00 2.61 -7.11
CA LYS A 3 15.01 3.25 -5.79
C LYS A 3 14.59 2.22 -4.76
N THR A 4 15.34 2.10 -3.66
CA THR A 4 14.99 1.21 -2.56
C THR A 4 14.06 1.91 -1.58
N ILE A 5 12.95 1.27 -1.23
CA ILE A 5 12.03 1.72 -0.18
C ILE A 5 12.26 0.80 1.02
N ARG A 6 12.66 1.39 2.15
CA ARG A 6 13.02 0.62 3.36
C ARG A 6 11.76 0.18 4.12
N GLU A 7 10.74 1.02 4.14
CA GLU A 7 9.45 0.74 4.77
C GLU A 7 8.74 -0.45 4.13
N LEU A 8 7.96 -1.18 4.93
CA LEU A 8 7.01 -2.17 4.40
C LEU A 8 5.82 -1.44 3.78
N ILE A 9 5.48 -1.76 2.54
CA ILE A 9 4.34 -1.15 1.84
C ILE A 9 3.12 -2.06 1.95
N VAL A 10 2.05 -1.59 2.57
CA VAL A 10 0.77 -2.31 2.62
C VAL A 10 -0.04 -1.98 1.37
N VAL A 11 -0.47 -3.01 0.65
CA VAL A 11 -1.26 -2.91 -0.59
C VAL A 11 -2.48 -3.82 -0.56
N GLU A 12 -3.46 -3.57 -1.44
CA GLU A 12 -4.71 -4.34 -1.48
C GLU A 12 -4.60 -5.66 -2.22
N GLY A 13 -3.69 -5.77 -3.19
CA GLY A 13 -3.55 -7.01 -3.92
C GLY A 13 -2.21 -7.24 -4.58
N ARG A 14 -2.08 -8.44 -5.13
CA ARG A 14 -0.86 -8.92 -5.79
C ARG A 14 -0.47 -8.11 -7.03
N HIS A 15 -1.43 -7.47 -7.68
CA HIS A 15 -1.16 -6.60 -8.81
C HIS A 15 -0.36 -5.35 -8.39
N ASP A 16 -0.70 -4.78 -7.24
CA ASP A 16 0.00 -3.61 -6.68
C ASP A 16 1.42 -3.96 -6.26
N THR A 17 1.60 -5.12 -5.61
CA THR A 17 2.94 -5.68 -5.30
C THR A 17 3.81 -5.74 -6.54
N GLN A 18 3.30 -6.36 -7.62
CA GLN A 18 4.05 -6.50 -8.86
C GLN A 18 4.37 -5.14 -9.49
N ARG A 19 3.43 -4.19 -9.46
CA ARG A 19 3.64 -2.86 -10.01
C ARG A 19 4.70 -2.09 -9.24
N LEU A 20 4.63 -2.07 -7.91
CA LEU A 20 5.63 -1.41 -7.06
C LEU A 20 7.02 -2.02 -7.27
N GLN A 21 7.13 -3.34 -7.22
CA GLN A 21 8.41 -4.05 -7.39
C GLN A 21 8.99 -3.92 -8.80
N ARG A 22 8.18 -3.54 -9.81
CA ARG A 22 8.69 -3.19 -11.14
C ARG A 22 9.49 -1.88 -11.12
N PHE A 23 9.06 -0.89 -10.35
CA PHE A 23 9.69 0.44 -10.31
C PHE A 23 10.66 0.64 -9.14
N PHE A 24 10.41 -0.03 -8.01
CA PHE A 24 11.13 0.11 -6.76
C PHE A 24 11.68 -1.23 -6.29
N ASP A 25 12.71 -1.17 -5.46
CA ASP A 25 13.19 -2.28 -4.66
C ASP A 25 12.55 -2.17 -3.27
N CYS A 26 11.47 -2.91 -3.05
CA CYS A 26 10.61 -2.72 -1.89
C CYS A 26 9.92 -4.02 -1.46
N ASP A 27 9.69 -4.12 -0.15
CA ASP A 27 8.86 -5.18 0.42
C ASP A 27 7.42 -4.72 0.51
N THR A 28 6.50 -5.62 0.18
CA THR A 28 5.06 -5.38 0.26
C THR A 28 4.38 -6.41 1.14
N VAL A 29 3.23 -6.04 1.69
CA VAL A 29 2.29 -6.96 2.32
C VAL A 29 0.91 -6.71 1.74
N GLU A 30 0.26 -7.79 1.31
CA GLU A 30 -1.05 -7.74 0.68
C GLU A 30 -2.14 -7.94 1.73
N THR A 31 -3.19 -7.13 1.67
CA THR A 31 -4.43 -7.38 2.43
C THR A 31 -5.36 -8.25 1.59
N SER A 32 -6.06 -9.22 2.17
CA SER A 32 -6.83 -10.21 1.41
C SER A 32 -8.17 -9.68 0.85
N GLY A 33 -8.14 -8.60 0.05
CA GLY A 33 -9.26 -8.02 -0.72
C GLY A 33 -10.41 -7.40 0.09
N THR A 34 -10.96 -8.11 1.09
CA THR A 34 -12.13 -7.65 1.87
C THR A 34 -11.80 -7.32 3.32
N GLY A 35 -10.57 -7.60 3.77
CA GLY A 35 -10.15 -7.35 5.13
C GLY A 35 -8.69 -7.68 5.38
N ILE A 36 -8.26 -7.37 6.60
CA ILE A 36 -6.93 -7.66 7.10
C ILE A 36 -7.02 -8.79 8.12
N THR A 37 -6.13 -9.77 8.02
CA THR A 37 -6.04 -10.83 9.02
C THR A 37 -5.23 -10.35 10.22
N GLU A 38 -5.40 -11.02 11.35
CA GLU A 38 -4.62 -10.72 12.56
C GLU A 38 -3.12 -10.96 12.33
N GLU A 39 -2.77 -12.00 11.56
CA GLU A 39 -1.38 -12.28 11.16
C GLU A 39 -0.77 -11.13 10.35
N THR A 40 -1.51 -10.61 9.35
CA THR A 40 -1.08 -9.44 8.57
C THR A 40 -0.91 -8.21 9.47
N LEU A 41 -1.82 -7.97 10.41
CA LEU A 41 -1.69 -6.87 11.38
C LEU A 41 -0.45 -7.02 12.28
N GLN A 42 -0.16 -8.23 12.77
CA GLN A 42 1.04 -8.49 13.57
C GLN A 42 2.32 -8.24 12.76
N MET A 43 2.35 -8.67 11.51
CA MET A 43 3.47 -8.41 10.60
C MET A 43 3.68 -6.90 10.37
N ILE A 44 2.61 -6.17 10.12
CA ILE A 44 2.64 -4.70 9.98
C ILE A 44 3.15 -4.05 11.26
N GLN A 45 2.69 -4.49 12.43
CA GLN A 45 3.13 -3.94 13.71
C GLN A 45 4.63 -4.18 13.96
N ALA A 46 5.13 -5.37 13.62
CA ALA A 46 6.56 -5.69 13.71
C ALA A 46 7.41 -4.87 12.74
N ALA A 47 6.93 -4.68 11.50
CA ALA A 47 7.60 -3.86 10.51
C ALA A 47 7.64 -2.38 10.92
N GLN A 48 6.55 -1.85 11.50
CA GLN A 48 6.49 -0.47 11.98
C GLN A 48 7.56 -0.18 13.04
N LYS A 49 7.84 -1.13 13.93
CA LYS A 49 8.87 -0.98 14.99
C LYS A 49 10.31 -0.97 14.47
N THR A 50 10.57 -1.59 13.32
CA THR A 50 11.94 -1.85 12.84
C THR A 50 12.36 -0.96 11.67
N ARG A 51 11.43 -0.73 10.74
CA ARG A 51 11.72 -0.01 9.49
C ARG A 51 10.64 0.97 9.05
N GLY A 52 9.48 0.93 9.69
CA GLY A 52 8.33 1.75 9.33
C GLY A 52 7.42 1.09 8.30
N VAL A 53 6.20 1.62 8.20
CA VAL A 53 5.16 1.14 7.28
C VAL A 53 4.60 2.30 6.47
N ILE A 54 4.37 2.06 5.19
CA ILE A 54 3.62 2.94 4.28
C ILE A 54 2.34 2.21 3.86
N ILE A 55 1.18 2.80 4.11
CA ILE A 55 -0.11 2.29 3.64
C ILE A 55 -0.40 2.91 2.28
N PHE A 56 -0.48 2.07 1.25
CA PHE A 56 -0.76 2.45 -0.13
C PHE A 56 -1.92 1.62 -0.68
N THR A 57 -3.12 2.03 -0.27
CA THR A 57 -4.40 1.45 -0.69
C THR A 57 -5.12 2.39 -1.66
N ASP A 58 -6.09 1.84 -2.40
CA ASP A 58 -6.87 2.60 -3.36
C ASP A 58 -7.74 3.66 -2.68
N PRO A 59 -8.05 4.77 -3.37
CA PRO A 59 -8.88 5.85 -2.83
C PRO A 59 -10.37 5.51 -2.89
N ASP A 60 -10.75 4.28 -2.58
CA ASP A 60 -12.12 3.78 -2.61
C ASP A 60 -12.61 3.36 -1.21
N SER A 61 -13.85 2.86 -1.09
CA SER A 61 -14.41 2.52 0.23
C SER A 61 -13.67 1.35 0.91
N PRO A 62 -13.34 0.24 0.22
CA PRO A 62 -12.48 -0.83 0.76
C PRO A 62 -11.10 -0.33 1.22
N GLY A 63 -10.38 0.38 0.37
CA GLY A 63 -9.03 0.87 0.66
C GLY A 63 -8.99 1.85 1.82
N ASN A 64 -10.00 2.72 1.94
CA ASN A 64 -10.14 3.61 3.09
C ASN A 64 -10.44 2.86 4.39
N ARG A 65 -11.24 1.78 4.34
CA ARG A 65 -11.54 0.95 5.52
C ARG A 65 -10.29 0.24 6.03
N ILE A 66 -9.52 -0.37 5.13
CA ILE A 66 -8.24 -1.02 5.45
C ILE A 66 -7.27 0.00 6.06
N ARG A 67 -7.14 1.17 5.42
CA ARG A 67 -6.29 2.26 5.90
C ARG A 67 -6.68 2.73 7.30
N HIS A 68 -7.97 2.93 7.56
CA HIS A 68 -8.44 3.34 8.89
C HIS A 68 -8.13 2.28 9.94
N LEU A 69 -8.41 1.02 9.66
CA LEU A 69 -8.16 -0.09 10.57
C LEU A 69 -6.68 -0.20 10.94
N ILE A 70 -5.78 -0.16 9.95
CA ILE A 70 -4.34 -0.22 10.21
C ILE A 70 -3.88 0.98 11.03
N ASN A 71 -4.27 2.21 10.69
CA ASN A 71 -3.84 3.39 11.45
C ASN A 71 -4.38 3.38 12.90
N GLN A 72 -5.54 2.78 13.16
CA GLN A 72 -6.08 2.61 14.51
C GLN A 72 -5.31 1.57 15.31
N THR A 73 -4.94 0.44 14.70
CA THR A 73 -4.24 -0.67 15.38
C THR A 73 -2.74 -0.43 15.51
N VAL A 74 -2.14 0.22 14.51
CA VAL A 74 -0.69 0.45 14.38
C VAL A 74 -0.45 1.95 14.16
N PRO A 75 -0.33 2.74 15.25
CA PRO A 75 -0.14 4.18 15.13
C PRO A 75 1.24 4.52 14.53
N GLY A 76 1.30 5.64 13.80
CA GLY A 76 2.53 6.17 13.21
C GLY A 76 2.87 5.62 11.82
N CYS A 77 1.98 4.87 11.19
CA CYS A 77 2.12 4.49 9.77
C CYS A 77 2.08 5.74 8.87
N LYS A 78 2.91 5.73 7.83
CA LYS A 78 2.84 6.71 6.74
C LYS A 78 1.71 6.34 5.79
N ASN A 79 1.08 7.34 5.19
CA ASN A 79 -0.04 7.13 4.27
C ASN A 79 0.29 7.72 2.91
N ALA A 80 0.36 6.85 1.90
CA ALA A 80 0.55 7.23 0.50
C ALA A 80 -0.79 7.15 -0.26
N TYR A 81 -0.95 8.02 -1.24
CA TYR A 81 -2.14 8.13 -2.09
C TYR A 81 -1.71 8.30 -3.55
N VAL A 82 -2.45 7.72 -4.48
CA VAL A 82 -2.26 8.00 -5.90
C VAL A 82 -2.77 9.41 -6.19
N GLN A 83 -1.96 10.24 -6.83
CA GLN A 83 -2.39 11.59 -7.22
C GLN A 83 -3.46 11.47 -8.32
N LYS A 84 -4.52 12.30 -8.25
CA LYS A 84 -5.66 12.26 -9.19
C LYS A 84 -5.24 12.43 -10.67
N GLU A 85 -4.09 13.06 -10.90
CA GLU A 85 -3.52 13.28 -12.22
C GLU A 85 -2.98 11.98 -12.85
N ASP A 86 -2.47 11.05 -12.03
CA ASP A 86 -2.06 9.69 -12.44
C ASP A 86 -3.21 8.67 -12.39
N ALA A 87 -4.36 9.06 -11.83
CA ALA A 87 -5.55 8.21 -11.68
C ALA A 87 -6.60 8.39 -12.81
N ARG A 88 -6.32 9.23 -13.82
CA ARG A 88 -7.22 9.44 -14.97
C ARG A 88 -6.81 8.57 -16.16
N THR A 89 -7.40 7.37 -16.24
CA THR A 89 -7.86 6.82 -17.53
C THR A 89 -9.38 6.73 -17.45
N GLU A 90 -10.09 7.06 -18.55
CA GLU A 90 -11.55 7.32 -18.61
C GLU A 90 -12.48 6.21 -18.07
N LYS A 91 -11.99 5.08 -17.53
CA LYS A 91 -12.86 3.98 -17.09
C LYS A 91 -12.53 3.25 -15.77
N LYS A 92 -11.36 3.39 -15.10
CA LYS A 92 -11.10 2.70 -13.81
C LYS A 92 -10.06 3.42 -12.96
N VAL A 93 -10.23 3.38 -11.64
CA VAL A 93 -9.32 3.92 -10.63
C VAL A 93 -8.63 2.74 -9.96
N GLY A 94 -7.31 2.74 -9.90
CA GLY A 94 -6.54 1.71 -9.21
C GLY A 94 -5.04 1.98 -9.25
N VAL A 95 -4.31 1.63 -8.19
CA VAL A 95 -2.84 1.60 -8.14
C VAL A 95 -2.26 0.84 -9.35
N GLU A 96 -2.99 -0.13 -9.87
CA GLU A 96 -2.70 -0.89 -11.09
C GLU A 96 -2.46 -0.04 -12.37
N HIS A 97 -2.79 1.25 -12.37
CA HIS A 97 -2.65 2.14 -13.54
C HIS A 97 -1.55 3.20 -13.43
N ALA A 98 -0.87 3.37 -12.28
CA ALA A 98 0.12 4.44 -12.08
C ALA A 98 1.37 4.29 -12.98
N GLU A 99 1.43 4.94 -14.15
CA GLU A 99 2.45 4.72 -15.20
C GLU A 99 3.84 5.29 -14.90
N LYS A 100 4.00 6.05 -13.82
CA LYS A 100 5.28 6.68 -13.46
C LYS A 100 5.61 6.55 -11.98
N ALA A 101 6.90 6.35 -11.72
CA ALA A 101 7.49 6.51 -10.40
C ALA A 101 7.62 8.01 -10.10
N ILE A 102 6.96 8.47 -9.03
CA ILE A 102 7.09 9.84 -8.50
C ILE A 102 8.34 9.91 -7.61
#